data_AF-A0A2H1V0J6-F1
#
_entry.id   AF-A0A2H1V0J6-F1
#
_cell.length_a   1.000
_cell.length_b   1.000
_cell.length_c   1.000
_cell.angle_alpha   90.00
_cell.angle_beta   90.00
_cell.angle_gamma   90.00
#
_symmetry.space_group_name_H-M   'P 1'
#
loop_
_entity.id
_entity.type
_entity.pdbx_description
1 polymer ?
#
loop_
_entity_poly.entity_id
_entity_poly.type
_entity_poly.pdbx_seq_one_letter_code
_entity_poly.pdbx_strand_id
1 'polypeptide(L)'
;CLICRVVASATAGQESGKALLGIFRIFENFSVVTRSQELCLVCGNSLTLYYVGLIMCYKSHVIGGETIGENMLLPKELKYAAIAGGVALFGLLFGWVLFPTILNSQLKKEMALSKKTDVRGMWEKIPFPLDFKVYIFNYTNAEEVAKGAAPILKEIGPYHFDEWKEKVEVEDHEEDDTITYKKRDVFYFNPELSAPGLTGEETVVIPHVFMLGMALTVHREKPAMLNMVGKAMNGIFDDPPDIFLRVKAMDILFRGVMINCARTEFAPKATCTALKKEAVSGLVLEPNNQFRFSIFGTRNNSIDPHVITVRRGMKNVMDVGQVIAVDGKTEQTVWKDTCNQYQGTDGTIFPPFLTENDRLESFSTDLC
;
A
#
# COMPACT_ATOMS: atom_id res chain seq x y z
N CYS A 1 -27.18 -9.57 1.95
CA CYS A 1 -25.74 -9.23 2.04
C CYS A 1 -25.02 -9.83 0.85
N LEU A 2 -24.97 -9.13 -0.28
CA LEU A 2 -24.09 -9.48 -1.40
C LEU A 2 -22.74 -8.80 -1.13
N ILE A 3 -21.75 -9.60 -0.76
CA ILE A 3 -20.38 -9.16 -0.53
C ILE A 3 -19.73 -9.01 -1.90
N CYS A 4 -19.46 -7.76 -2.32
CA CYS A 4 -18.60 -7.47 -3.45
C CYS A 4 -17.19 -8.00 -3.16
N ARG A 5 -16.76 -9.00 -3.93
CA ARG A 5 -15.36 -9.38 -4.04
C ARG A 5 -14.63 -8.25 -4.77
N VAL A 6 -13.88 -7.43 -4.05
CA VAL A 6 -12.82 -6.60 -4.65
C VAL A 6 -11.58 -7.48 -4.72
N VAL A 7 -11.21 -7.89 -5.93
CA VAL A 7 -9.93 -8.55 -6.18
C VAL A 7 -8.91 -7.45 -6.41
N ALA A 8 -8.20 -7.07 -5.35
CA ALA A 8 -6.98 -6.26 -5.48
C ALA A 8 -5.85 -7.21 -5.90
N SER A 9 -5.50 -7.20 -7.19
CA SER A 9 -4.31 -7.88 -7.70
C SER A 9 -3.18 -6.86 -7.81
N ALA A 10 -2.38 -6.73 -6.74
CA ALA A 10 -1.11 -6.02 -6.79
C ALA A 10 -0.06 -6.96 -7.40
N THR A 11 0.18 -6.83 -8.70
CA THR A 11 1.34 -7.43 -9.36
C THR A 11 2.51 -6.47 -9.24
N ALA A 12 3.44 -6.71 -8.31
CA ALA A 12 4.69 -5.98 -8.26
C ALA A 12 5.55 -6.37 -9.48
N GLY A 13 5.78 -5.42 -10.38
CA GLY A 13 6.74 -5.54 -11.47
C GLY A 13 8.13 -5.85 -10.92
N GLN A 14 8.75 -6.89 -11.47
CA GLN A 14 10.01 -7.45 -11.01
C GLN A 14 11.20 -6.58 -11.43
N GLU A 15 11.51 -5.54 -10.63
CA GLU A 15 12.81 -4.85 -10.65
C GLU A 15 13.32 -4.58 -9.22
N SER A 16 13.41 -5.64 -8.39
CA SER A 16 14.08 -5.55 -7.08
C SER A 16 15.53 -6.04 -7.16
N GLY A 17 16.37 -5.29 -7.88
CA GLY A 17 17.83 -5.46 -7.84
C GLY A 17 18.52 -4.71 -6.70
N LYS A 18 17.83 -3.79 -6.01
CA LYS A 18 18.43 -2.88 -5.02
C LYS A 18 18.21 -3.27 -3.55
N ALA A 19 17.16 -4.03 -3.22
CA ALA A 19 16.90 -4.46 -1.84
C ALA A 19 17.92 -5.48 -1.30
N LEU A 20 18.47 -6.32 -2.18
CA LEU A 20 19.54 -7.26 -1.82
C LEU A 20 20.86 -6.55 -1.47
N LEU A 21 21.14 -5.39 -2.09
CA LEU A 21 22.39 -4.64 -1.85
C LEU A 21 22.49 -4.04 -0.45
N GLY A 22 21.36 -3.68 0.18
CA GLY A 22 21.33 -3.20 1.57
C GLY A 22 21.66 -4.30 2.58
N ILE A 23 21.09 -5.49 2.39
CA ILE A 23 21.39 -6.68 3.21
C ILE A 23 22.86 -7.11 3.04
N PHE A 24 23.44 -6.95 1.85
CA PHE A 24 24.84 -7.28 1.58
C PHE A 24 25.85 -6.27 2.16
N ARG A 25 25.46 -5.03 2.51
CA ARG A 25 26.37 -4.06 3.16
C ARG A 25 26.80 -4.48 4.57
N ILE A 26 26.00 -5.30 5.27
CA ILE A 26 26.38 -5.88 6.57
C ILE A 26 27.55 -6.87 6.43
N PHE A 27 27.80 -7.39 5.21
CA PHE A 27 28.86 -8.34 4.91
C PHE A 27 30.08 -7.72 4.21
N GLU A 28 30.23 -6.38 4.14
CA GLU A 28 31.42 -5.73 3.54
C GLU A 28 32.76 -6.07 4.24
N ASN A 29 32.73 -6.69 5.44
CA ASN A 29 33.92 -7.25 6.08
C ASN A 29 34.25 -8.70 5.68
N PHE A 30 33.48 -9.30 4.75
CA PHE A 30 33.75 -10.61 4.16
C PHE A 30 33.79 -10.49 2.63
N SER A 31 34.98 -10.36 2.05
CA SER A 31 35.15 -10.41 0.60
C SER A 31 34.68 -11.74 0.02
N VAL A 32 33.58 -11.72 -0.74
CA VAL A 32 33.13 -12.85 -1.56
C VAL A 32 33.08 -12.40 -3.02
N VAL A 33 33.91 -13.02 -3.85
CA VAL A 33 33.99 -12.79 -5.31
C VAL A 33 32.78 -13.44 -5.99
N THR A 34 31.95 -12.64 -6.65
CA THR A 34 30.86 -13.13 -7.52
C THR A 34 31.36 -13.30 -8.95
N ARG A 35 31.23 -14.50 -9.53
CA ARG A 35 31.35 -14.72 -10.98
C ARG A 35 29.97 -15.13 -11.52
N SER A 36 29.55 -14.50 -12.61
CA SER A 36 28.22 -14.62 -13.20
C SER A 36 27.97 -16.00 -13.82
N GLN A 37 26.77 -16.54 -13.63
CA GLN A 37 26.12 -17.41 -14.63
C GLN A 37 24.60 -17.36 -14.50
N GLU A 38 23.95 -17.49 -15.65
CA GLU A 38 22.57 -17.15 -15.97
C GLU A 38 21.47 -18.00 -15.29
N LEU A 39 20.25 -17.47 -15.37
CA LEU A 39 18.98 -18.00 -14.90
C LEU A 39 18.69 -19.46 -15.28
N CYS A 40 18.07 -20.19 -14.34
CA CYS A 40 16.93 -21.09 -14.61
C CYS A 40 15.98 -21.15 -13.41
N LEU A 41 14.69 -20.90 -13.66
CA LEU A 41 13.57 -21.11 -12.73
C LEU A 41 13.26 -22.61 -12.59
N VAL A 42 13.26 -23.15 -11.37
CA VAL A 42 12.27 -24.13 -10.89
C VAL A 42 12.11 -23.97 -9.37
N CYS A 43 10.87 -23.77 -8.94
CA CYS A 43 10.43 -23.72 -7.55
C CYS A 43 10.50 -25.11 -6.90
N GLY A 44 11.06 -25.21 -5.69
CA GLY A 44 11.04 -26.43 -4.88
C GLY A 44 12.29 -26.57 -4.01
N ASN A 45 12.15 -26.33 -2.70
CA ASN A 45 13.09 -26.69 -1.62
C ASN A 45 14.58 -26.74 -2.01
N SER A 46 15.24 -25.59 -2.04
CA SER A 46 16.71 -25.55 -2.13
C SER A 46 17.28 -24.43 -1.27
N LEU A 47 17.19 -24.61 0.06
CA LEU A 47 17.94 -23.81 1.03
C LEU A 47 18.86 -24.67 1.92
N THR A 48 19.06 -25.94 1.55
CA THR A 48 19.87 -26.90 2.32
C THR A 48 21.30 -27.07 1.79
N LEU A 49 21.70 -26.35 0.73
CA LEU A 49 23.02 -26.51 0.08
C LEU A 49 23.96 -25.30 0.14
N TYR A 50 23.57 -24.20 0.79
CA TYR A 50 24.43 -23.02 0.94
C TYR A 50 25.36 -23.10 2.16
N TYR A 51 26.12 -24.17 2.35
CA TYR A 51 27.23 -24.19 3.31
C TYR A 51 28.29 -25.26 3.00
N VAL A 52 28.88 -25.26 1.81
CA VAL A 52 30.23 -25.85 1.63
C VAL A 52 30.98 -25.03 0.58
N GLY A 53 31.96 -24.22 1.00
CA GLY A 53 32.79 -23.53 0.02
C GLY A 53 33.64 -22.35 0.49
N LEU A 54 33.90 -22.15 1.79
CA LEU A 54 35.00 -21.28 2.21
C LEU A 54 36.31 -22.10 2.15
N ILE A 55 36.90 -22.18 0.96
CA ILE A 55 38.31 -22.54 0.82
C ILE A 55 39.09 -21.37 1.41
N MET A 56 39.40 -21.42 2.71
CA MET A 56 40.48 -20.60 3.27
C MET A 56 41.78 -21.08 2.63
N CYS A 57 42.26 -20.32 1.64
CA CYS A 57 43.57 -20.50 1.04
C CYS A 57 44.63 -20.14 2.10
N TYR A 58 45.00 -21.12 2.92
CA TYR A 58 46.01 -20.94 3.96
C TYR A 58 47.39 -20.90 3.31
N LYS A 59 47.84 -19.69 2.96
CA LYS A 59 49.21 -19.45 2.47
C LYS A 59 50.16 -19.64 3.65
N SER A 60 50.75 -20.83 3.73
CA SER A 60 51.68 -21.19 4.80
C SER A 60 53.01 -20.46 4.58
N HIS A 61 53.24 -19.35 5.28
CA HIS A 61 54.57 -18.81 5.48
C HIS A 61 55.21 -19.55 6.66
N VAL A 62 56.17 -20.43 6.36
CA VAL A 62 56.99 -21.11 7.37
C VAL A 62 57.99 -20.09 7.91
N ILE A 63 57.80 -19.66 9.16
CA ILE A 63 58.84 -18.96 9.94
C ILE A 63 59.34 -19.98 10.96
N GLY A 64 60.60 -20.40 10.78
CA GLY A 64 61.29 -21.28 11.71
C GLY A 64 61.63 -20.56 13.00
N GLY A 65 61.20 -21.12 14.13
CA GLY A 65 61.63 -20.73 15.47
C GLY A 65 61.63 -21.97 16.36
N GLU A 66 62.81 -22.39 16.80
CA GLU A 66 63.01 -23.42 17.82
C GLU A 66 62.44 -22.98 19.17
N THR A 67 61.70 -23.87 19.83
CA THR A 67 61.62 -23.90 21.31
C THR A 67 61.52 -25.34 21.78
N ILE A 68 62.46 -25.69 22.66
CA ILE A 68 62.52 -26.95 23.41
C ILE A 68 61.52 -26.84 24.57
N GLY A 69 60.66 -27.84 24.72
CA GLY A 69 59.74 -28.00 25.85
C GLY A 69 58.87 -29.24 25.63
N GLU A 70 59.16 -30.29 26.39
CA GLU A 70 58.51 -31.61 26.32
C GLU A 70 56.98 -31.50 26.36
N ASN A 71 56.35 -31.82 25.23
CA ASN A 71 54.91 -31.92 25.11
C ASN A 71 54.55 -33.31 24.61
N MET A 72 53.59 -33.93 25.29
CA MET A 72 52.92 -35.17 24.94
C MET A 72 52.59 -35.19 23.43
N LEU A 73 53.34 -35.97 22.66
CA LEU A 73 53.25 -36.03 21.20
C LEU A 73 52.03 -36.88 20.79
N LEU A 74 50.86 -36.25 20.71
CA LEU A 74 49.75 -36.78 19.93
C LEU A 74 50.24 -37.01 18.48
N PRO A 75 49.96 -38.17 17.85
CA PRO A 75 50.30 -38.42 16.44
C PRO A 75 49.67 -37.34 15.56
N LYS A 76 50.40 -36.88 14.52
CA LYS A 76 50.00 -35.73 13.69
C LYS A 76 48.58 -35.88 13.13
N GLU A 77 48.20 -37.07 12.72
CA GLU A 77 46.85 -37.41 12.23
C GLU A 77 45.75 -37.16 13.27
N LEU A 78 46.02 -37.44 14.55
CA LEU A 78 45.06 -37.25 15.63
C LEU A 78 44.88 -35.77 15.98
N LYS A 79 45.91 -34.94 15.78
CA LYS A 79 45.81 -33.47 15.90
C LYS A 79 44.93 -32.89 14.79
N TYR A 80 45.10 -33.34 13.55
CA TYR A 80 44.26 -32.90 12.43
C TYR A 80 42.80 -33.35 12.58
N ALA A 81 42.56 -34.58 13.04
CA ALA A 81 41.22 -35.08 13.32
C ALA A 81 40.52 -34.31 14.44
N ALA A 82 41.24 -33.95 15.51
CA ALA A 82 40.69 -33.13 16.60
C ALA A 82 40.32 -31.71 16.14
N ILE A 83 41.14 -31.09 15.29
CA ILE A 83 40.85 -29.77 14.70
C ILE A 83 39.63 -29.85 13.77
N ALA A 84 39.59 -30.84 12.87
CA ALA A 84 38.46 -31.03 11.97
C ALA A 84 37.15 -31.29 12.72
N GLY A 85 37.18 -32.14 13.75
CA GLY A 85 36.04 -32.38 14.63
C GLY A 85 35.60 -31.12 15.39
N GLY A 86 36.54 -30.33 15.90
CA GLY A 86 36.25 -29.06 16.56
C GLY A 86 35.61 -28.03 15.62
N VAL A 87 36.10 -27.91 14.38
CA VAL A 87 35.53 -27.02 13.36
C VAL A 87 34.13 -27.49 12.94
N ALA A 88 33.92 -28.79 12.76
CA ALA A 88 32.60 -29.34 12.45
C ALA A 88 31.60 -29.10 13.59
N LEU A 89 32.02 -29.31 14.85
CA LEU A 89 31.19 -29.07 16.01
C LEU A 89 30.86 -27.58 16.15
N PHE A 90 31.84 -26.69 15.97
CA PHE A 90 31.62 -25.25 15.96
C PHE A 90 30.69 -24.81 14.82
N GLY A 91 30.86 -25.35 13.62
CA GLY A 91 29.99 -25.08 12.47
C GLY A 91 28.53 -25.47 12.74
N LEU A 92 28.31 -26.63 13.37
CA LEU A 92 26.97 -27.07 13.77
C LEU A 92 26.37 -26.18 14.87
N LEU A 93 27.15 -25.85 15.90
CA LEU A 93 26.70 -25.01 17.02
C LEU A 93 26.42 -23.56 16.57
N PHE A 94 27.33 -23.01 15.76
CA PHE A 94 27.18 -21.69 15.18
C PHE A 94 26.00 -21.65 14.21
N GLY A 95 25.92 -22.59 13.27
CA GLY A 95 24.86 -22.62 12.26
C GLY A 95 23.46 -22.85 12.83
N TRP A 96 23.32 -23.69 13.85
CA TRP A 96 22.00 -24.06 14.38
C TRP A 96 21.53 -23.19 15.56
N VAL A 97 22.45 -22.65 16.35
CA VAL A 97 22.10 -21.91 17.58
C VAL A 97 22.50 -20.45 17.48
N LEU A 98 23.77 -20.16 17.21
CA LEU A 98 24.29 -18.79 17.32
C LEU A 98 23.82 -17.91 16.16
N PHE A 99 23.92 -18.40 14.93
CA PHE A 99 23.55 -17.69 13.73
C PHE A 99 22.05 -17.34 13.69
N PRO A 100 21.10 -18.26 13.94
CA PRO A 100 19.68 -17.91 13.97
C PRO A 100 19.34 -16.88 15.04
N THR A 101 19.98 -16.95 16.21
CA THR A 101 19.76 -15.99 17.31
C THR A 101 20.26 -14.60 16.94
N ILE A 102 21.48 -14.50 16.38
CA ILE A 102 22.05 -13.23 15.92
C ILE A 102 21.20 -12.67 14.77
N LEU A 103 20.88 -13.49 13.77
CA LEU A 103 20.06 -13.10 12.63
C LEU A 103 18.70 -12.56 13.08
N ASN A 104 17.98 -13.29 13.93
CA ASN A 104 16.70 -12.86 14.46
C ASN A 104 16.81 -11.56 15.25
N SER A 105 17.89 -11.37 16.02
CA SER A 105 18.11 -10.12 16.75
C SER A 105 18.39 -8.93 15.83
N GLN A 106 19.11 -9.13 14.72
CA GLN A 106 19.39 -8.06 13.76
C GLN A 106 18.14 -7.73 12.93
N LEU A 107 17.42 -8.75 12.45
CA LEU A 107 16.15 -8.57 11.75
C LEU A 107 15.14 -7.79 12.57
N LYS A 108 15.00 -8.11 13.88
CA LYS A 108 14.11 -7.37 14.78
C LYS A 108 14.45 -5.87 14.87
N LYS A 109 15.74 -5.51 14.83
CA LYS A 109 16.19 -4.12 14.89
C LYS A 109 15.96 -3.39 13.56
N GLU A 110 16.22 -4.06 12.45
CA GLU A 110 16.05 -3.48 11.11
C GLU A 110 14.58 -3.33 10.69
N MET A 111 13.69 -4.18 11.22
CA MET A 111 12.27 -4.13 10.87
C MET A 111 11.44 -3.14 11.67
N ALA A 112 11.97 -2.60 12.78
CA ALA A 112 11.30 -1.53 13.50
C ALA A 112 11.30 -0.22 12.70
N LEU A 113 10.25 0.59 12.87
CA LEU A 113 10.11 1.90 12.23
C LEU A 113 10.95 2.97 12.96
N SER A 114 12.26 2.79 12.93
CA SER A 114 13.25 3.74 13.43
C SER A 114 13.80 4.61 12.30
N LYS A 115 14.13 5.88 12.56
CA LYS A 115 14.71 6.81 11.57
C LYS A 115 16.00 6.32 10.89
N LYS A 116 16.65 5.29 11.43
CA LYS A 116 17.91 4.74 10.94
C LYS A 116 17.75 3.52 10.03
N THR A 117 16.56 2.91 9.99
CA THR A 117 16.36 1.65 9.24
C THR A 117 15.92 1.93 7.82
N ASP A 118 16.39 1.10 6.88
CA ASP A 118 15.97 1.20 5.47
C ASP A 118 14.47 0.90 5.31
N VAL A 119 13.93 0.03 6.18
CA VAL A 119 12.49 -0.28 6.25
C VAL A 119 11.67 0.97 6.52
N ARG A 120 12.13 1.86 7.43
CA ARG A 120 11.46 3.14 7.69
C ARG A 120 11.41 4.01 6.44
N GLY A 121 12.52 4.12 5.71
CA GLY A 121 12.58 4.90 4.47
C GLY A 121 11.62 4.38 3.39
N MET A 122 11.56 3.07 3.18
CA MET A 122 10.62 2.45 2.24
C MET A 122 9.15 2.59 2.69
N TRP A 123 8.90 2.52 4.00
CA TRP A 123 7.55 2.70 4.56
C TRP A 123 7.07 4.14 4.45
N GLU A 124 7.95 5.14 4.59
CA GLU A 124 7.64 6.55 4.35
C GLU A 124 7.38 6.81 2.88
N LYS A 125 8.24 6.30 2.00
CA LYS A 125 8.15 6.52 0.56
C LYS A 125 8.43 5.23 -0.18
N ILE A 126 7.38 4.66 -0.78
CA ILE A 126 7.52 3.43 -1.55
C ILE A 126 8.44 3.72 -2.75
N PRO A 127 9.53 2.95 -2.94
CA PRO A 127 10.56 3.27 -3.92
C PRO A 127 10.18 2.90 -5.37
N PHE A 128 8.96 2.41 -5.60
CA PHE A 128 8.41 2.00 -6.88
C PHE A 128 6.92 2.34 -6.95
N PRO A 129 6.36 2.55 -8.14
CA PRO A 129 4.93 2.75 -8.30
C PRO A 129 4.17 1.44 -8.05
N LEU A 130 2.96 1.56 -7.54
CA LEU A 130 1.99 0.47 -7.42
C LEU A 130 1.06 0.48 -8.63
N ASP A 131 0.67 -0.70 -9.09
CA ASP A 131 -0.31 -0.88 -10.16
C ASP A 131 -1.72 -0.50 -9.68
N PHE A 132 -2.25 0.65 -10.13
CA PHE A 132 -3.63 1.03 -9.89
C PHE A 132 -4.46 0.92 -11.17
N LYS A 133 -5.35 -0.07 -11.23
CA LYS A 133 -6.13 -0.42 -12.43
C LYS A 133 -7.61 -0.13 -12.20
N VAL A 134 -8.20 0.71 -13.06
CA VAL A 134 -9.62 1.06 -12.99
C VAL A 134 -10.39 0.43 -14.13
N TYR A 135 -11.50 -0.22 -13.81
CA TYR A 135 -12.45 -0.80 -14.75
C TYR A 135 -13.80 -0.09 -14.61
N ILE A 136 -14.32 0.43 -15.72
CA ILE A 136 -15.58 1.14 -15.76
C ILE A 136 -16.65 0.23 -16.35
N PHE A 137 -17.76 0.03 -15.64
CA PHE A 137 -18.94 -0.66 -16.17
C PHE A 137 -19.83 0.33 -16.93
N ASN A 138 -19.67 0.37 -18.25
CA ASN A 138 -20.43 1.23 -19.15
C ASN A 138 -21.83 0.66 -19.41
N TYR A 139 -22.85 1.51 -19.24
CA TYR A 139 -24.25 1.16 -19.49
C TYR A 139 -24.58 1.29 -20.97
N THR A 140 -25.00 0.20 -21.62
CA THR A 140 -25.35 0.22 -23.05
C THR A 140 -26.82 0.54 -23.31
N ASN A 141 -27.70 0.38 -22.31
CA ASN A 141 -29.15 0.59 -22.40
C ASN A 141 -29.68 1.59 -21.37
N ALA A 142 -28.94 2.68 -21.09
CA ALA A 142 -29.27 3.68 -20.07
C ALA A 142 -30.73 4.21 -20.14
N GLU A 143 -31.24 4.48 -21.34
CA GLU A 143 -32.61 4.98 -21.54
C GLU A 143 -33.70 3.97 -21.18
N GLU A 144 -33.43 2.67 -21.33
CA GLU A 144 -34.33 1.59 -20.94
C GLU A 144 -34.29 1.39 -19.42
N VAL A 145 -33.10 1.48 -18.83
CA VAL A 145 -32.91 1.38 -17.38
C VAL A 145 -33.63 2.53 -16.66
N ALA A 146 -33.60 3.74 -17.22
CA ALA A 146 -34.37 4.87 -16.71
C ALA A 146 -35.88 4.61 -16.69
N LYS A 147 -36.38 3.68 -17.52
CA LYS A 147 -37.79 3.25 -17.58
C LYS A 147 -38.07 1.98 -16.75
N GLY A 148 -37.07 1.46 -16.04
CA GLY A 148 -37.20 0.27 -15.18
C GLY A 148 -36.72 -1.05 -15.78
N ALA A 149 -36.05 -1.03 -16.95
CA ALA A 149 -35.43 -2.23 -17.51
C ALA A 149 -34.18 -2.66 -16.72
N ALA A 150 -33.78 -3.92 -16.89
CA ALA A 150 -32.52 -4.42 -16.31
C ALA A 150 -31.30 -3.81 -17.01
N PRO A 151 -30.24 -3.43 -16.27
CA PRO A 151 -29.04 -2.84 -16.87
C PRO A 151 -28.21 -3.85 -17.64
N ILE A 152 -27.75 -3.45 -18.83
CA ILE A 152 -26.78 -4.16 -19.65
C ILE A 152 -25.45 -3.41 -19.55
N LEU A 153 -24.45 -4.07 -18.97
CA LEU A 153 -23.15 -3.49 -18.67
C LEU A 153 -22.08 -4.06 -19.61
N LYS A 154 -21.18 -3.18 -20.05
CA LYS A 154 -19.94 -3.53 -20.74
C LYS A 154 -18.76 -3.01 -19.93
N GLU A 155 -17.88 -3.90 -19.49
CA GLU A 155 -16.64 -3.51 -18.83
C GLU A 155 -15.69 -2.84 -19.83
N ILE A 156 -15.09 -1.72 -19.42
CA ILE A 156 -14.09 -0.95 -20.15
C ILE A 156 -12.90 -0.76 -19.22
N GLY A 157 -11.76 -1.34 -19.58
CA GLY A 157 -10.53 -1.23 -18.81
C GLY A 157 -9.50 -2.31 -19.15
N PRO A 158 -8.35 -2.33 -18.44
CA PRO A 158 -8.02 -1.37 -17.38
C PRO A 158 -7.58 -0.01 -17.95
N TYR A 159 -7.99 1.06 -17.27
CA TYR A 159 -7.24 2.30 -17.24
C TYR A 159 -6.15 2.13 -16.17
N HIS A 160 -4.89 2.09 -16.59
CA HIS A 160 -3.75 1.85 -15.70
C HIS A 160 -3.16 3.17 -15.22
N PHE A 161 -2.85 3.23 -13.92
CA PHE A 161 -2.16 4.33 -13.28
C PHE A 161 -1.00 3.80 -12.45
N ASP A 162 0.14 4.47 -12.55
CA ASP A 162 1.26 4.32 -11.64
C ASP A 162 0.94 5.12 -10.36
N GLU A 163 0.60 4.41 -9.28
CA GLU A 163 0.26 5.00 -7.98
C GLU A 163 1.50 5.09 -7.08
N TRP A 164 1.90 6.31 -6.71
CA TRP A 164 2.97 6.57 -5.75
C TRP A 164 2.37 6.91 -4.41
N LYS A 165 2.78 6.17 -3.37
CA LYS A 165 2.34 6.41 -1.99
C LYS A 165 3.48 6.96 -1.14
N GLU A 166 3.16 8.02 -0.39
CA GLU A 166 4.08 8.65 0.55
C GLU A 166 3.36 8.98 1.86
N LYS A 167 4.08 8.86 2.97
CA LYS A 167 3.67 9.30 4.30
C LYS A 167 4.39 10.61 4.61
N VAL A 168 3.62 11.65 4.86
CA VAL A 168 4.08 13.01 5.13
C VAL A 168 3.68 13.44 6.54
N GLU A 169 4.24 14.55 7.02
CA GLU A 169 3.99 15.06 8.38
C GLU A 169 4.22 13.98 9.44
N VAL A 170 5.34 13.26 9.31
CA VAL A 170 5.64 12.10 10.13
C VAL A 170 6.27 12.51 11.46
N GLU A 171 5.71 12.04 12.57
CA GLU A 171 6.15 12.37 13.92
C GLU A 171 6.26 11.10 14.79
N ASP A 172 7.43 10.91 15.41
CA ASP A 172 7.73 9.76 16.27
C ASP A 172 7.41 10.11 17.74
N HIS A 173 6.68 9.23 18.42
CA HIS A 173 6.35 9.34 19.86
C HIS A 173 7.05 8.21 20.62
N GLU A 174 8.10 8.55 21.38
CA GLU A 174 8.99 7.56 22.00
C GLU A 174 8.39 6.93 23.26
N GLU A 175 7.61 7.69 24.01
CA GLU A 175 6.94 7.27 25.24
C GLU A 175 6.06 6.03 25.01
N ASP A 176 5.27 6.05 23.94
CA ASP A 176 4.25 5.03 23.66
C ASP A 176 4.63 4.06 22.53
N ASP A 177 5.82 4.23 21.94
CA ASP A 177 6.33 3.43 20.81
C ASP A 177 5.41 3.53 19.58
N THR A 178 4.99 4.76 19.26
CA THR A 178 4.03 5.05 18.20
C THR A 178 4.54 6.11 17.25
N ILE A 179 3.94 6.17 16.07
CA ILE A 179 4.27 7.11 15.03
C ILE A 179 3.00 7.61 14.35
N THR A 180 2.92 8.90 14.14
CA THR A 180 1.82 9.55 13.43
C THR A 180 2.24 10.01 12.06
N TYR A 181 1.34 9.92 11.09
CA TYR A 181 1.58 10.41 9.74
C TYR A 181 0.27 10.76 9.02
N LYS A 182 0.39 11.48 7.91
CA LYS A 182 -0.67 11.66 6.91
C LYS A 182 -0.26 11.03 5.59
N LYS A 183 -1.24 10.63 4.78
CA LYS A 183 -0.99 10.00 3.47
C LYS A 183 -0.97 11.04 2.36
N ARG A 184 -0.14 10.82 1.36
CA ARG A 184 -0.18 11.51 0.07
C ARG A 184 0.01 10.48 -1.03
N ASP A 185 -1.01 10.36 -1.88
CA ASP A 185 -1.00 9.45 -3.02
C ASP A 185 -1.00 10.27 -4.33
N VAL A 186 -0.19 9.86 -5.30
CA VAL A 186 -0.13 10.51 -6.63
C VAL A 186 -0.36 9.45 -7.70
N PHE A 187 -1.24 9.75 -8.65
CA PHE A 187 -1.62 8.85 -9.73
C PHE A 187 -1.16 9.39 -11.07
N TYR A 188 -0.30 8.65 -11.78
CA TYR A 188 0.11 8.97 -13.14
C TYR A 188 -0.55 8.01 -14.12
N PHE A 189 -1.34 8.53 -15.05
CA PHE A 189 -1.97 7.70 -16.07
C PHE A 189 -0.92 7.08 -17.00
N ASN A 190 -0.99 5.77 -17.19
CA ASN A 190 -0.07 5.02 -18.03
C ASN A 190 -0.83 4.44 -19.24
N PRO A 191 -0.77 5.11 -20.41
CA PRO A 191 -1.49 4.66 -21.60
C PRO A 191 -0.89 3.38 -22.22
N GLU A 192 0.40 3.08 -21.96
CA GLU A 192 1.06 1.90 -22.51
C GLU A 192 0.61 0.60 -21.82
N LEU A 193 0.33 0.68 -20.52
CA LEU A 193 -0.18 -0.45 -19.72
C LEU A 193 -1.71 -0.49 -19.64
N SER A 194 -2.39 0.54 -20.17
CA SER A 194 -3.85 0.56 -20.32
C SER A 194 -4.30 -0.33 -21.47
N ALA A 195 -5.58 -0.72 -21.48
CA ALA A 195 -6.10 -1.54 -22.59
C ALA A 195 -6.00 -0.79 -23.93
N PRO A 196 -5.80 -1.51 -25.06
CA PRO A 196 -5.61 -0.89 -26.36
C PRO A 196 -6.74 0.08 -26.73
N GLY A 197 -6.36 1.30 -27.11
CA GLY A 197 -7.29 2.36 -27.50
C GLY A 197 -7.90 3.16 -26.34
N LEU A 198 -7.52 2.89 -25.08
CA LEU A 198 -7.93 3.71 -23.94
C LEU A 198 -6.96 4.87 -23.74
N THR A 199 -7.41 6.07 -24.09
CA THR A 199 -6.67 7.32 -23.87
C THR A 199 -7.18 8.09 -22.66
N GLY A 200 -8.36 7.73 -22.15
CA GLY A 200 -9.05 8.47 -21.10
C GLY A 200 -10.01 9.53 -21.63
N GLU A 201 -10.00 9.79 -22.94
CA GLU A 201 -10.93 10.71 -23.61
C GLU A 201 -12.21 10.04 -24.09
N GLU A 202 -12.28 8.70 -24.02
CA GLU A 202 -13.45 7.94 -24.43
C GLU A 202 -14.64 8.28 -23.53
N THR A 203 -15.80 8.52 -24.15
CA THR A 203 -17.04 8.76 -23.42
C THR A 203 -17.59 7.44 -22.89
N VAL A 204 -17.88 7.42 -21.60
CA VAL A 204 -18.55 6.33 -20.89
C VAL A 204 -19.89 6.80 -20.36
N VAL A 205 -20.82 5.87 -20.22
CA VAL A 205 -22.14 6.08 -19.64
C VAL A 205 -22.21 5.35 -18.32
N ILE A 206 -22.34 6.10 -17.24
CA ILE A 206 -22.39 5.57 -15.86
C ILE A 206 -23.55 6.24 -15.10
N PRO A 207 -24.05 5.66 -13.99
CA PRO A 207 -25.02 6.35 -13.15
C PRO A 207 -24.39 7.64 -12.60
N HIS A 208 -25.16 8.72 -12.52
CA HIS A 208 -24.65 9.98 -12.01
C HIS A 208 -24.45 9.90 -10.49
N VAL A 209 -23.28 9.42 -10.06
CA VAL A 209 -22.96 9.10 -8.66
C VAL A 209 -23.19 10.25 -7.68
N PHE A 210 -22.84 11.49 -8.07
CA PHE A 210 -23.08 12.67 -7.24
C PHE A 210 -24.58 12.97 -7.06
N MET A 211 -25.36 12.88 -8.14
CA MET A 211 -26.81 13.05 -8.07
C MET A 211 -27.42 11.99 -7.16
N LEU A 212 -27.08 10.72 -7.37
CA LEU A 212 -27.58 9.62 -6.54
C LEU A 212 -27.20 9.80 -5.06
N GLY A 213 -25.95 10.17 -4.76
CA GLY A 213 -25.49 10.45 -3.41
C GLY A 213 -26.29 11.57 -2.75
N MET A 214 -26.48 12.69 -3.45
CA MET A 214 -27.28 13.81 -2.95
C MET A 214 -28.74 13.40 -2.70
N ALA A 215 -29.36 12.67 -3.63
CA ALA A 215 -30.74 12.21 -3.48
C ALA A 215 -30.90 11.27 -2.28
N LEU A 216 -29.97 10.33 -2.09
CA LEU A 216 -29.98 9.39 -0.96
C LEU A 216 -29.78 10.11 0.38
N THR A 217 -28.83 11.05 0.46
CA THR A 217 -28.60 11.85 1.68
C THR A 217 -29.83 12.67 2.04
N VAL A 218 -30.44 13.38 1.07
CA VAL A 218 -31.66 14.15 1.32
C VAL A 218 -32.82 13.24 1.69
N HIS A 219 -32.99 12.09 1.03
CA HIS A 219 -34.03 11.13 1.37
C HIS A 219 -33.90 10.63 2.82
N ARG A 220 -32.68 10.32 3.26
CA ARG A 220 -32.40 9.82 4.62
C ARG A 220 -32.58 10.91 5.68
N GLU A 221 -32.08 12.11 5.44
CA GLU A 221 -31.97 13.14 6.49
C GLU A 221 -33.08 14.18 6.45
N LYS A 222 -33.60 14.49 5.26
CA LYS A 222 -34.58 15.57 5.03
C LYS A 222 -35.63 15.15 3.98
N PRO A 223 -36.40 14.07 4.21
CA PRO A 223 -37.30 13.49 3.20
C PRO A 223 -38.32 14.49 2.65
N ALA A 224 -38.75 15.48 3.44
CA ALA A 224 -39.66 16.54 3.00
C ALA A 224 -39.09 17.43 1.88
N MET A 225 -37.77 17.46 1.70
CA MET A 225 -37.08 18.28 0.69
C MET A 225 -36.80 17.53 -0.61
N LEU A 226 -37.21 16.27 -0.74
CA LEU A 226 -36.86 15.42 -1.88
C LEU A 226 -37.33 16.02 -3.23
N ASN A 227 -38.51 16.64 -3.27
CA ASN A 227 -39.05 17.29 -4.47
C ASN A 227 -38.20 18.50 -4.93
N MET A 228 -37.42 19.11 -4.03
CA MET A 228 -36.51 20.20 -4.37
C MET A 228 -35.22 19.68 -5.05
N VAL A 229 -34.84 18.44 -4.76
CA VAL A 229 -33.61 17.82 -5.29
C VAL A 229 -33.65 17.73 -6.82
N GLY A 230 -34.77 17.28 -7.40
CA GLY A 230 -34.90 17.22 -8.87
C GLY A 230 -34.73 18.59 -9.53
N LYS A 231 -35.34 19.64 -8.98
CA LYS A 231 -35.18 21.02 -9.48
C LYS A 231 -33.74 21.52 -9.34
N ALA A 232 -33.07 21.17 -8.25
CA ALA A 232 -31.67 21.52 -8.04
C ALA A 232 -30.76 20.81 -9.03
N MET A 233 -30.94 19.50 -9.22
CA MET A 233 -30.17 18.68 -10.15
C MET A 233 -30.29 19.18 -11.58
N ASN A 234 -31.51 19.44 -12.05
CA ASN A 234 -31.73 19.97 -13.39
C ASN A 234 -31.04 21.33 -13.57
N GLY A 235 -31.00 22.18 -12.55
CA GLY A 235 -30.29 23.46 -12.67
C GLY A 235 -28.76 23.32 -12.64
N ILE A 236 -28.21 22.54 -11.72
CA ILE A 236 -26.74 22.44 -11.54
C ILE A 236 -26.05 21.57 -12.60
N PHE A 237 -26.79 20.73 -13.31
CA PHE A 237 -26.31 19.87 -14.40
C PHE A 237 -26.95 20.16 -15.76
N ASP A 238 -27.51 21.36 -15.93
CA ASP A 238 -27.98 21.88 -17.22
C ASP A 238 -29.05 21.00 -17.92
N ASP A 239 -30.04 20.56 -17.13
CA ASP A 239 -31.19 19.73 -17.52
C ASP A 239 -30.79 18.41 -18.20
N PRO A 240 -30.16 17.48 -17.45
CA PRO A 240 -29.71 16.22 -18.02
C PRO A 240 -30.91 15.37 -18.49
N PRO A 241 -30.77 14.63 -19.60
CA PRO A 241 -31.89 13.88 -20.20
C PRO A 241 -32.37 12.72 -19.32
N ASP A 242 -31.48 12.16 -18.49
CA ASP A 242 -31.74 11.04 -17.61
C ASP A 242 -30.79 11.09 -16.39
N ILE A 243 -30.84 10.06 -15.53
CA ILE A 243 -30.00 9.95 -14.32
C ILE A 243 -28.59 9.41 -14.61
N PHE A 244 -28.24 9.22 -15.88
CA PHE A 244 -26.93 8.76 -16.30
C PHE A 244 -26.07 9.93 -16.74
N LEU A 245 -24.79 9.80 -16.41
CA LEU A 245 -23.76 10.72 -16.79
C LEU A 245 -23.03 10.15 -18.01
N ARG A 246 -23.06 10.91 -19.11
CA ARG A 246 -22.27 10.66 -20.33
C ARG A 246 -21.04 11.55 -20.28
N VAL A 247 -19.89 10.97 -19.97
CA VAL A 247 -18.69 11.72 -19.59
C VAL A 247 -17.44 11.02 -20.07
N LYS A 248 -16.35 11.76 -20.29
CA LYS A 248 -15.06 11.15 -20.59
C LYS A 248 -14.51 10.42 -19.37
N ALA A 249 -13.84 9.30 -19.59
CA ALA A 249 -13.29 8.48 -18.50
C ALA A 249 -12.40 9.32 -17.54
N MET A 250 -11.47 10.12 -18.06
CA MET A 250 -10.60 10.93 -17.21
C MET A 250 -11.30 12.12 -16.54
N ASP A 251 -12.41 12.60 -17.08
CA ASP A 251 -13.22 13.64 -16.42
C ASP A 251 -13.85 13.12 -15.14
N ILE A 252 -14.48 11.93 -15.18
CA ILE A 252 -15.07 11.36 -13.97
C ILE A 252 -14.02 10.85 -12.98
N LEU A 253 -12.92 10.28 -13.47
CA LEU A 253 -11.88 9.71 -12.60
C LEU A 253 -11.09 10.79 -11.88
N PHE A 254 -10.58 11.80 -12.59
CA PHE A 254 -9.64 12.78 -12.03
C PHE A 254 -9.99 14.24 -12.35
N ARG A 255 -10.23 14.61 -13.62
CA ARG A 255 -10.28 16.04 -14.02
C ARG A 255 -11.46 16.80 -13.43
N GLY A 256 -12.61 16.13 -13.28
CA GLY A 256 -13.81 16.67 -12.66
C GLY A 256 -14.97 16.91 -13.64
N VAL A 257 -16.18 16.68 -13.14
CA VAL A 257 -17.45 17.10 -13.71
C VAL A 257 -17.90 18.36 -12.98
N MET A 258 -18.23 19.41 -13.72
CA MET A 258 -18.61 20.70 -13.14
C MET A 258 -20.04 20.65 -12.59
N ILE A 259 -20.22 21.28 -11.42
CA ILE A 259 -21.48 21.55 -10.77
C ILE A 259 -21.74 23.04 -10.90
N ASN A 260 -22.72 23.39 -11.72
CA ASN A 260 -22.99 24.77 -12.09
C ASN A 260 -23.69 25.54 -10.96
N CYS A 261 -22.89 26.24 -10.16
CA CYS A 261 -23.38 27.08 -9.06
C CYS A 261 -23.63 28.55 -9.42
N ALA A 262 -23.52 28.91 -10.71
CA ALA A 262 -23.86 30.25 -11.20
C ALA A 262 -25.38 30.47 -11.36
N ARG A 263 -26.18 29.42 -11.15
CA ARG A 263 -27.64 29.41 -11.24
C ARG A 263 -28.29 30.34 -10.22
N THR A 264 -29.29 31.10 -10.66
CA THR A 264 -30.01 32.09 -9.83
C THR A 264 -31.30 31.55 -9.25
N GLU A 265 -31.80 30.45 -9.80
CA GLU A 265 -32.97 29.72 -9.34
C GLU A 265 -32.75 29.25 -7.90
N PHE A 266 -33.82 29.31 -7.10
CA PHE A 266 -33.74 29.04 -5.66
C PHE A 266 -33.12 27.68 -5.33
N ALA A 267 -33.56 26.60 -5.99
CA ALA A 267 -33.14 25.24 -5.66
C ALA A 267 -31.64 24.96 -5.97
N PRO A 268 -31.11 25.25 -7.18
CA PRO A 268 -29.68 25.18 -7.46
C PRO A 268 -28.83 26.06 -6.53
N LYS A 269 -29.25 27.30 -6.30
CA LYS A 269 -28.52 28.24 -5.43
C LYS A 269 -28.47 27.78 -3.97
N ALA A 270 -29.59 27.30 -3.44
CA ALA A 270 -29.66 26.75 -2.09
C ALA A 270 -28.79 25.50 -1.95
N THR A 271 -28.77 24.64 -2.96
CA THR A 271 -27.94 23.43 -3.00
C THR A 271 -26.46 23.78 -2.96
N CYS A 272 -25.99 24.67 -3.84
CA CYS A 272 -24.59 25.09 -3.84
C CYS A 272 -24.18 25.81 -2.54
N THR A 273 -25.10 26.53 -1.91
CA THR A 273 -24.88 27.13 -0.59
C THR A 273 -24.72 26.06 0.49
N ALA A 274 -25.54 25.00 0.45
CA ALA A 274 -25.43 23.86 1.36
C ALA A 274 -24.12 23.10 1.15
N LEU A 275 -23.74 22.81 -0.10
CA LEU A 275 -22.46 22.15 -0.44
C LEU A 275 -21.27 22.92 0.14
N LYS A 276 -21.28 24.26 0.01
CA LYS A 276 -20.24 25.14 0.57
C LYS A 276 -20.23 25.12 2.11
N LYS A 277 -21.40 25.17 2.73
CA LYS A 277 -21.55 25.22 4.20
C LYS A 277 -21.16 23.90 4.87
N GLU A 278 -21.54 22.78 4.26
CA GLU A 278 -21.31 21.43 4.79
C GLU A 278 -19.91 20.91 4.47
N ALA A 279 -19.12 21.67 3.69
CA ALA A 279 -17.75 21.32 3.30
C ALA A 279 -17.64 19.88 2.79
N VAL A 280 -18.55 19.53 1.88
CA VAL A 280 -18.71 18.16 1.38
C VAL A 280 -17.39 17.63 0.84
N SER A 281 -16.93 16.51 1.41
CA SER A 281 -15.72 15.83 0.97
C SER A 281 -15.87 15.33 -0.47
N GLY A 282 -14.78 15.31 -1.22
CA GLY A 282 -14.81 14.89 -2.63
C GLY A 282 -15.20 15.97 -3.63
N LEU A 283 -15.45 17.21 -3.19
CA LEU A 283 -15.65 18.37 -4.06
C LEU A 283 -14.47 19.34 -4.02
N VAL A 284 -14.12 19.90 -5.18
CA VAL A 284 -13.16 21.01 -5.29
C VAL A 284 -13.93 22.29 -5.62
N LEU A 285 -13.71 23.34 -4.84
CA LEU A 285 -14.24 24.67 -5.14
C LEU A 285 -13.33 25.38 -6.15
N GLU A 286 -13.87 25.71 -7.31
CA GLU A 286 -13.19 26.45 -8.36
C GLU A 286 -13.23 27.98 -8.12
N PRO A 287 -12.28 28.76 -8.68
CA PRO A 287 -12.21 30.22 -8.49
C PRO A 287 -13.48 30.97 -8.92
N ASN A 288 -14.24 30.41 -9.87
CA ASN A 288 -15.51 30.96 -10.36
C ASN A 288 -16.72 30.61 -9.46
N ASN A 289 -16.47 30.15 -8.23
CA ASN A 289 -17.49 29.71 -7.27
C ASN A 289 -18.38 28.57 -7.81
N GLN A 290 -17.81 27.73 -8.68
CA GLN A 290 -18.38 26.45 -9.08
C GLN A 290 -17.71 25.32 -8.31
N PHE A 291 -18.36 24.16 -8.24
CA PHE A 291 -17.72 22.96 -7.71
C PHE A 291 -17.36 22.03 -8.86
N ARG A 292 -16.29 21.27 -8.70
CA ARG A 292 -16.01 20.11 -9.54
C ARG A 292 -16.05 18.85 -8.69
N PHE A 293 -16.59 17.78 -9.27
CA PHE A 293 -16.65 16.45 -8.66
C PHE A 293 -15.87 15.44 -9.52
N SER A 294 -15.00 14.66 -8.90
CA SER A 294 -14.40 13.45 -9.50
C SER A 294 -14.16 12.40 -8.42
N ILE A 295 -14.04 11.13 -8.84
CA ILE A 295 -13.91 10.00 -7.92
C ILE A 295 -12.58 10.04 -7.15
N PHE A 296 -11.47 10.30 -7.85
CA PHE A 296 -10.11 10.28 -7.29
C PHE A 296 -9.42 11.65 -7.33
N GLY A 297 -10.00 12.66 -7.99
CA GLY A 297 -9.30 13.93 -8.21
C GLY A 297 -9.01 14.74 -6.95
N THR A 298 -9.85 14.64 -5.91
CA THR A 298 -9.56 15.28 -4.61
C THR A 298 -8.44 14.62 -3.83
N ARG A 299 -8.13 13.36 -4.13
CA ARG A 299 -7.06 12.58 -3.47
C ARG A 299 -5.72 12.75 -4.17
N ASN A 300 -5.73 12.95 -5.49
CA ASN A 300 -4.52 12.98 -6.30
C ASN A 300 -3.60 14.14 -5.91
N ASN A 301 -2.39 13.80 -5.45
CA ASN A 301 -1.37 14.73 -4.99
C ASN A 301 -1.86 15.70 -3.91
N SER A 302 -2.76 15.22 -3.06
CA SER A 302 -3.27 15.93 -1.88
C SER A 302 -2.80 15.23 -0.61
N ILE A 303 -2.68 15.99 0.48
CA ILE A 303 -2.42 15.42 1.81
C ILE A 303 -3.77 15.05 2.43
N ASP A 304 -3.94 13.78 2.78
CA ASP A 304 -5.12 13.30 3.52
C ASP A 304 -5.25 14.07 4.84
N PRO A 305 -6.41 14.66 5.16
CA PRO A 305 -6.58 15.41 6.39
C PRO A 305 -6.48 14.53 7.65
N HIS A 306 -6.73 13.22 7.54
CA HIS A 306 -6.75 12.32 8.68
C HIS A 306 -5.33 11.93 9.10
N VAL A 307 -5.09 11.95 10.41
CA VAL A 307 -3.83 11.52 11.01
C VAL A 307 -3.95 10.06 11.42
N ILE A 308 -3.09 9.21 10.90
CA ILE A 308 -3.02 7.79 11.26
C ILE A 308 -1.93 7.60 12.29
N THR A 309 -2.24 6.91 13.39
CA THR A 309 -1.27 6.49 14.40
C THR A 309 -1.03 4.99 14.31
N VAL A 310 0.23 4.60 14.15
CA VAL A 310 0.65 3.19 14.16
C VAL A 310 1.73 2.91 15.19
N ARG A 311 1.90 1.65 15.54
CA ARG A 311 3.02 1.17 16.38
C ARG A 311 4.32 1.18 15.58
N ARG A 312 5.42 1.65 16.20
CA ARG A 312 6.75 1.62 15.58
C ARG A 312 7.45 0.28 15.67
N GLY A 313 7.09 -0.53 16.67
CA GLY A 313 7.67 -1.84 16.90
C GLY A 313 9.08 -1.82 17.52
N MET A 314 9.45 -0.74 18.23
CA MET A 314 10.73 -0.68 18.95
C MET A 314 10.70 -1.54 20.22
N LYS A 315 9.55 -1.59 20.91
CA LYS A 315 9.35 -2.43 22.11
C LYS A 315 9.06 -3.88 21.72
N ASN A 316 8.19 -4.08 20.74
CA ASN A 316 7.84 -5.38 20.20
C ASN A 316 7.70 -5.30 18.68
N VAL A 317 8.60 -5.96 17.95
CA VAL A 317 8.58 -5.93 16.47
C VAL A 317 7.31 -6.54 15.88
N MET A 318 6.63 -7.42 16.62
CA MET A 318 5.41 -8.06 16.12
C MET A 318 4.24 -7.09 16.00
N ASP A 319 4.32 -5.94 16.67
CA ASP A 319 3.29 -4.90 16.63
C ASP A 319 3.57 -3.87 15.53
N VAL A 320 4.69 -3.98 14.79
CA VAL A 320 5.09 -2.97 13.82
C VAL A 320 4.01 -2.66 12.78
N GLY A 321 3.73 -1.37 12.59
CA GLY A 321 2.74 -0.88 11.63
C GLY A 321 1.29 -1.12 12.02
N GLN A 322 1.00 -1.73 13.18
CA GLN A 322 -0.36 -1.91 13.66
C GLN A 322 -1.05 -0.56 13.84
N VAL A 323 -2.23 -0.39 13.25
CA VAL A 323 -3.04 0.83 13.38
C VAL A 323 -3.72 0.83 14.74
N ILE A 324 -3.50 1.88 15.52
CA ILE A 324 -4.07 2.02 16.87
C ILE A 324 -5.04 3.19 16.99
N ALA A 325 -4.92 4.20 16.13
CA ALA A 325 -5.84 5.32 16.13
C ALA A 325 -5.90 6.03 14.77
N VAL A 326 -7.04 6.65 14.49
CA VAL A 326 -7.24 7.62 13.40
C VAL A 326 -7.83 8.88 14.01
N ASP A 327 -7.22 10.03 13.74
CA ASP A 327 -7.56 11.33 14.35
C ASP A 327 -7.63 11.29 15.88
N GLY A 328 -6.72 10.54 16.50
CA GLY A 328 -6.65 10.37 17.95
C GLY A 328 -7.75 9.49 18.56
N LYS A 329 -8.67 8.93 17.74
CA LYS A 329 -9.69 7.99 18.19
C LYS A 329 -9.16 6.57 18.05
N THR A 330 -9.34 5.76 19.09
CA THR A 330 -8.88 4.35 19.13
C THR A 330 -9.91 3.35 18.57
N GLU A 331 -11.08 3.83 18.18
CA GLU A 331 -12.14 3.04 17.57
C GLU A 331 -12.94 3.89 16.57
N GLN A 332 -13.50 3.22 15.57
CA GLN A 332 -14.43 3.79 14.61
C GLN A 332 -15.80 4.02 15.25
N THR A 333 -16.66 4.79 14.58
CA THR A 333 -18.05 5.00 15.00
C THR A 333 -19.06 4.57 13.93
N VAL A 334 -18.58 3.96 12.85
CA VAL A 334 -19.39 3.60 11.67
C VAL A 334 -20.15 2.29 11.92
N TRP A 335 -19.53 1.36 12.63
CA TRP A 335 -20.04 0.00 12.87
C TRP A 335 -20.58 -0.15 14.29
N LYS A 336 -20.93 -1.38 14.65
CA LYS A 336 -21.38 -1.74 16.00
C LYS A 336 -20.35 -2.64 16.67
N ASP A 337 -20.22 -2.47 17.99
CA ASP A 337 -19.44 -3.34 18.86
C ASP A 337 -17.99 -3.50 18.39
N THR A 338 -17.48 -4.74 18.35
CA THR A 338 -16.09 -5.06 18.01
C THR A 338 -15.69 -4.67 16.59
N CYS A 339 -16.65 -4.45 15.67
CA CYS A 339 -16.35 -4.03 14.30
C CYS A 339 -15.77 -2.60 14.20
N ASN A 340 -15.85 -1.82 15.28
CA ASN A 340 -15.22 -0.50 15.33
C ASN A 340 -13.73 -0.55 15.68
N GLN A 341 -13.20 -1.71 16.07
CA GLN A 341 -11.79 -1.81 16.45
C GLN A 341 -10.88 -1.76 15.22
N TYR A 342 -9.78 -1.01 15.32
CA TYR A 342 -8.71 -1.10 14.33
C TYR A 342 -7.96 -2.42 14.51
N GLN A 343 -7.88 -3.20 13.43
CA GLN A 343 -7.18 -4.48 13.40
C GLN A 343 -6.15 -4.49 12.28
N GLY A 344 -4.98 -5.05 12.56
CA GLY A 344 -3.90 -5.16 11.60
C GLY A 344 -3.16 -3.86 11.30
N THR A 345 -2.43 -3.87 10.18
CA THR A 345 -1.58 -2.76 9.73
C THR A 345 -2.24 -1.93 8.62
N ASP A 346 -1.61 -0.84 8.21
CA ASP A 346 -2.04 -0.05 7.04
C ASP A 346 -1.83 -0.77 5.67
N GLY A 347 -1.40 -2.03 5.68
CA GLY A 347 -1.17 -2.85 4.50
C GLY A 347 0.17 -2.58 3.80
N THR A 348 0.96 -1.61 4.27
CA THR A 348 2.28 -1.29 3.67
C THR A 348 3.46 -1.95 4.38
N ILE A 349 3.26 -2.43 5.60
CA ILE A 349 4.23 -3.17 6.38
C ILE A 349 3.51 -4.25 7.20
N PHE A 350 4.19 -5.37 7.43
CA PHE A 350 3.71 -6.48 8.26
C PHE A 350 4.84 -6.94 9.19
N PRO A 351 4.51 -7.53 10.35
CA PRO A 351 5.51 -8.03 11.26
C PRO A 351 6.36 -9.16 10.64
N PRO A 352 7.62 -9.33 11.09
CA PRO A 352 8.48 -10.42 10.63
C PRO A 352 8.01 -11.80 11.11
N PHE A 353 8.64 -12.84 10.56
CA PHE A 353 8.52 -14.23 11.01
C PHE A 353 7.11 -14.84 10.89
N LEU A 354 6.30 -14.30 9.97
CA LEU A 354 5.01 -14.85 9.62
C LEU A 354 5.13 -16.25 9.01
N THR A 355 4.21 -17.12 9.38
CA THR A 355 4.06 -18.49 8.87
C THR A 355 2.79 -18.61 8.03
N GLU A 356 2.64 -19.71 7.30
CA GLU A 356 1.45 -19.97 6.47
C GLU A 356 0.15 -20.07 7.26
N ASN A 357 0.24 -20.32 8.58
CA ASN A 357 -0.93 -20.40 9.46
C ASN A 357 -1.32 -19.03 10.05
N ASP A 358 -0.48 -18.02 9.91
CA ASP A 358 -0.74 -16.69 10.47
C ASP A 358 -1.72 -15.91 9.61
N ARG A 359 -2.59 -15.15 10.27
CA ARG A 359 -3.57 -14.29 9.61
C ARG A 359 -2.97 -12.91 9.41
N LEU A 360 -2.98 -12.43 8.17
CA LEU A 360 -2.62 -11.05 7.84
C LEU A 360 -3.87 -10.18 7.91
N GLU A 361 -3.86 -9.25 8.86
CA GLU A 361 -4.91 -8.28 9.04
C GLU A 361 -4.42 -6.92 8.56
N SER A 362 -5.29 -6.21 7.87
CA SER A 362 -5.01 -4.86 7.41
C SER A 362 -6.25 -3.99 7.52
N PHE A 363 -6.03 -2.75 7.92
CA PHE A 363 -7.02 -1.69 7.97
C PHE A 363 -6.81 -0.74 6.79
N SER A 364 -7.91 -0.42 6.09
CA SER A 364 -7.93 0.56 5.01
C SER A 364 -8.99 1.61 5.30
N THR A 365 -8.56 2.86 5.48
CA THR A 365 -9.46 4.01 5.67
C THR A 365 -10.46 4.17 4.52
N ASP A 366 -10.13 3.65 3.34
CA ASP A 366 -10.96 3.76 2.14
C ASP A 366 -12.18 2.82 2.19
N LEU A 367 -12.12 1.78 3.03
CA LEU A 367 -13.19 0.78 3.21
C LEU A 367 -14.09 1.07 4.43
N CYS A 368 -13.85 2.19 5.14
CA CYS A 368 -14.39 2.49 6.46
C CYS A 368 -13.93 1.46 7.50
#